data_AF-W7B9U0-F1
#
_entry.id   AF-W7B9U0-F1
#
_cell.length_a   1.000
_cell.length_b   1.000
_cell.length_c   1.000
_cell.angle_alpha   90.00
_cell.angle_beta   90.00
_cell.angle_gamma   90.00
#
_symmetry.space_group_name_H-M   'P 1'
#
loop_
_entity.id
_entity.type
_entity.pdbx_description
1 polymer ?
#
loop_
_entity_poly.entity_id
_entity_poly.type
_entity_poly.pdbx_seq_one_letter_code
_entity_poly.pdbx_strand_id
1 'polypeptide(L)'
;MKVTKYLSDSFPTYFYQDSFQDLEWPFTNISIDEIKSTVPPAGLQNAHQISNTKERSLYIFYAILYTRINEQNFIKNPDSTELSSFFELIKNNFDVALIFHKNRFGHLNRINKKNEILVFNFLSRIFISDIIPREQKIRLGKTFSAQKHPYCVLSKDIYTRFSTLTSFALSEEQEYIYIYYLSLIISLYNLIGDAFLSFVDLYIPKLTIYLPKKDNLADAIKEKLAPIIDDEHHLEMICNLLHSLLHSEKNPKIYIYLQMTKDFTAIYVIKNRLSSLYNNNNISVTSDYSKADIIVTDTLEKATPNKHVFYLDSTRNMERWTELTTIIQDKFREKINLGEEL
;
A
#
# COMPACT_ATOMS: atom_id res chain seq x y z
N MET A 1 -7.87 -25.03 -18.46
CA MET A 1 -6.75 -24.50 -19.29
C MET A 1 -6.92 -23.00 -19.57
N LYS A 2 -7.25 -22.18 -18.55
CA LYS A 2 -7.50 -20.72 -18.68
C LYS A 2 -6.40 -19.85 -18.04
N VAL A 3 -5.54 -20.48 -17.25
CA VAL A 3 -4.78 -19.86 -16.16
C VAL A 3 -3.32 -19.57 -16.53
N THR A 4 -2.75 -20.30 -17.50
CA THR A 4 -1.31 -20.28 -17.79
C THR A 4 -0.83 -19.04 -18.57
N LYS A 5 -1.74 -18.23 -19.15
CA LYS A 5 -1.36 -17.22 -20.17
C LYS A 5 -1.13 -15.79 -19.64
N TYR A 6 -1.75 -15.43 -18.52
CA TYR A 6 -1.50 -14.14 -17.85
C TYR A 6 -0.49 -14.27 -16.71
N LEU A 7 -0.43 -15.46 -16.10
CA LEU A 7 0.63 -15.83 -15.16
C LEU A 7 2.00 -15.86 -15.82
N SER A 8 2.13 -16.20 -17.11
CA SER A 8 3.43 -16.12 -17.78
C SER A 8 4.04 -14.71 -17.80
N ASP A 9 3.26 -13.66 -17.50
CA ASP A 9 3.67 -12.27 -17.64
C ASP A 9 3.86 -11.60 -16.27
N SER A 10 3.00 -11.96 -15.31
CA SER A 10 3.20 -11.58 -13.91
C SER A 10 4.32 -12.41 -13.26
N PHE A 11 4.31 -13.75 -13.45
CA PHE A 11 5.21 -14.73 -12.80
C PHE A 11 6.71 -14.42 -12.94
N PRO A 12 7.22 -14.02 -14.12
CA PRO A 12 8.63 -13.69 -14.25
C PRO A 12 8.95 -12.31 -13.66
N THR A 13 8.02 -11.35 -13.66
CA THR A 13 8.30 -9.98 -13.22
C THR A 13 8.71 -9.92 -11.75
N TYR A 14 7.95 -10.55 -10.86
CA TYR A 14 8.31 -10.57 -9.44
C TYR A 14 9.45 -11.56 -9.16
N PHE A 15 9.47 -12.73 -9.82
CA PHE A 15 10.59 -13.67 -9.67
C PHE A 15 11.92 -13.00 -10.02
N TYR A 16 11.99 -12.22 -11.10
CA TYR A 16 13.19 -11.48 -11.48
C TYR A 16 13.48 -10.32 -10.54
N GLN A 17 12.47 -9.62 -10.03
CA GLN A 17 12.67 -8.56 -9.04
C GLN A 17 13.23 -9.10 -7.73
N ASP A 18 12.63 -10.17 -7.20
CA ASP A 18 12.99 -10.76 -5.91
C ASP A 18 14.30 -11.55 -5.95
N SER A 19 14.60 -12.23 -7.09
CA SER A 19 15.81 -13.05 -7.22
C SER A 19 17.06 -12.24 -7.55
N PHE A 20 16.95 -11.13 -8.29
CA PHE A 20 18.12 -10.40 -8.79
C PHE A 20 18.36 -9.04 -8.11
N GLN A 21 17.38 -8.51 -7.36
CA GLN A 21 17.50 -7.40 -6.39
C GLN A 21 18.50 -6.28 -6.76
N ASP A 22 18.26 -5.50 -7.82
CA ASP A 22 19.18 -4.45 -8.32
C ASP A 22 20.64 -4.89 -8.68
N LEU A 23 21.08 -6.10 -8.31
CA LEU A 23 22.45 -6.59 -8.39
C LEU A 23 22.82 -7.09 -9.79
N GLU A 24 21.93 -7.83 -10.46
CA GLU A 24 22.22 -8.47 -11.75
C GLU A 24 21.07 -8.35 -12.76
N TRP A 25 21.39 -8.01 -14.01
CA TRP A 25 20.37 -7.86 -15.04
C TRP A 25 20.05 -9.22 -15.68
N PRO A 26 18.80 -9.72 -15.59
CA PRO A 26 18.51 -11.12 -15.94
C PRO A 26 18.27 -11.36 -17.44
N PHE A 27 18.26 -10.32 -18.27
CA PHE A 27 17.96 -10.43 -19.71
C PHE A 27 19.22 -10.27 -20.55
N THR A 28 19.50 -11.25 -21.40
CA THR A 28 20.63 -11.20 -22.35
C THR A 28 20.25 -10.60 -23.71
N ASN A 29 18.95 -10.57 -24.03
CA ASN A 29 18.41 -10.15 -25.31
C ASN A 29 18.06 -8.66 -25.40
N ILE A 30 18.10 -7.94 -24.28
CA ILE A 30 17.90 -6.48 -24.22
C ILE A 30 18.67 -5.92 -23.03
N SER A 31 19.41 -4.84 -23.24
CA SER A 31 20.16 -4.14 -22.20
C SER A 31 19.36 -2.97 -21.59
N ILE A 32 19.75 -2.55 -20.39
CA ILE A 32 19.13 -1.39 -19.72
C ILE A 32 19.32 -0.11 -20.53
N ASP A 33 20.48 0.09 -21.15
CA ASP A 33 20.77 1.30 -21.94
C ASP A 33 19.89 1.38 -23.19
N GLU A 34 19.63 0.23 -23.84
CA GLU A 34 18.65 0.14 -24.92
C GLU A 34 17.25 0.52 -24.43
N ILE A 35 16.81 0.04 -23.26
CA ILE A 35 15.52 0.42 -22.68
C ILE A 35 15.47 1.93 -22.39
N LYS A 36 16.50 2.50 -21.76
CA LYS A 36 16.58 3.94 -21.46
C LYS A 36 16.46 4.80 -22.71
N SER A 37 17.08 4.39 -23.81
CA SER A 37 16.97 5.10 -25.10
C SER A 37 15.56 5.04 -25.72
N THR A 38 14.74 4.06 -25.32
CA THR A 38 13.43 3.80 -25.92
C THR A 38 12.26 4.33 -25.09
N VAL A 39 12.36 4.32 -23.76
CA VAL A 39 11.32 4.86 -22.87
C VAL A 39 11.24 6.39 -23.05
N PRO A 40 10.04 6.97 -23.27
CA PRO A 40 9.91 8.43 -23.36
C PRO A 40 10.40 9.10 -22.07
N PRO A 41 11.14 10.22 -22.14
CA PRO A 41 11.50 11.00 -20.95
C PRO A 41 10.28 11.43 -20.12
N ALA A 42 9.11 11.58 -20.78
CA ALA A 42 7.82 11.83 -20.14
C ALA A 42 7.28 10.66 -19.31
N GLY A 43 7.61 9.40 -19.65
CA GLY A 43 7.29 8.22 -18.85
C GLY A 43 8.20 8.04 -17.63
N LEU A 44 9.27 8.84 -17.56
CA LEU A 44 10.24 8.94 -16.46
C LEU A 44 10.31 10.39 -15.94
N GLN A 45 9.26 11.20 -16.17
CA GLN A 45 9.23 12.55 -15.62
C GLN A 45 9.37 12.42 -14.11
N ASN A 46 10.42 13.05 -13.58
CA ASN A 46 10.93 12.89 -12.23
C ASN A 46 11.80 11.66 -11.97
N ALA A 47 12.73 11.30 -12.86
CA ALA A 47 13.75 10.28 -12.59
C ALA A 47 14.49 10.50 -11.24
N HIS A 48 14.71 11.75 -10.80
CA HIS A 48 15.27 12.07 -9.48
C HIS A 48 14.34 11.76 -8.29
N GLN A 49 13.05 11.50 -8.54
CA GLN A 49 12.04 11.10 -7.54
C GLN A 49 11.74 9.59 -7.60
N ILE A 50 12.29 8.87 -8.58
CA ILE A 50 12.10 7.43 -8.76
C ILE A 50 13.37 6.75 -8.25
N SER A 51 13.25 5.92 -7.21
CA SER A 51 14.38 5.14 -6.72
C SER A 51 14.87 4.15 -7.78
N ASN A 52 16.15 3.76 -7.74
CA ASN A 52 16.74 2.80 -8.68
C ASN A 52 15.90 1.52 -8.82
N THR A 53 15.39 1.01 -7.70
CA THR A 53 14.54 -0.19 -7.66
C THR A 53 13.21 -0.01 -8.41
N LYS A 54 12.60 1.18 -8.34
CA LYS A 54 11.36 1.49 -9.08
C LYS A 54 11.62 1.59 -10.58
N GLU A 55 12.71 2.25 -10.95
CA GLU A 55 13.15 2.36 -12.34
C GLU A 55 13.43 0.96 -12.93
N ARG A 56 14.15 0.11 -12.18
CA ARG A 56 14.43 -1.27 -12.60
C ARG A 56 13.18 -2.12 -12.70
N SER A 57 12.21 -1.95 -11.81
CA SER A 57 10.94 -2.68 -11.87
C SER A 57 10.21 -2.43 -13.19
N LEU A 58 10.22 -1.18 -13.66
CA LEU A 58 9.70 -0.81 -14.98
C LEU A 58 10.51 -1.45 -16.10
N TYR A 59 11.85 -1.48 -15.99
CA TYR A 59 12.70 -2.09 -17.01
C TYR A 59 12.56 -3.61 -17.10
N ILE A 60 12.45 -4.32 -15.97
CA ILE A 60 12.15 -5.75 -15.95
C ILE A 60 10.82 -6.01 -16.64
N PHE A 61 9.78 -5.23 -16.29
CA PHE A 61 8.47 -5.40 -16.90
C PHE A 61 8.51 -5.09 -18.41
N TYR A 62 9.24 -4.04 -18.83
CA TYR A 62 9.49 -3.74 -20.24
C TYR A 62 10.21 -4.89 -20.96
N ALA A 63 11.26 -5.44 -20.37
CA ALA A 63 12.07 -6.51 -20.97
C ALA A 63 11.27 -7.81 -21.15
N ILE A 64 10.38 -8.13 -20.21
CA ILE A 64 9.45 -9.26 -20.32
C ILE A 64 8.52 -9.06 -21.50
N LEU A 65 7.90 -7.89 -21.61
CA LEU A 65 7.01 -7.55 -22.73
C LEU A 65 7.76 -7.60 -24.06
N TYR A 66 8.96 -7.01 -24.11
CA TYR A 66 9.80 -6.98 -25.30
C TYR A 66 10.16 -8.39 -25.77
N THR A 67 10.61 -9.24 -24.86
CA THR A 67 10.97 -10.64 -25.13
C THR A 67 9.76 -11.39 -25.69
N ARG A 68 8.61 -11.33 -25.00
CA ARG A 68 7.40 -12.01 -25.42
C ARG A 68 6.89 -11.54 -26.78
N ILE A 69 6.85 -10.23 -27.00
CA ILE A 69 6.37 -9.65 -28.26
C ILE A 69 7.26 -10.08 -29.43
N ASN A 70 8.58 -10.09 -29.24
CA ASN A 70 9.53 -10.55 -30.26
C ASN A 70 9.36 -12.03 -30.58
N GLU A 71 9.06 -12.86 -29.58
CA GLU A 71 8.74 -14.28 -29.76
C GLU A 71 7.31 -14.53 -30.28
N GLN A 72 6.57 -13.47 -30.61
CA GLN A 72 5.17 -13.52 -31.05
C GLN A 72 4.20 -14.14 -30.03
N ASN A 73 4.61 -14.18 -28.77
CA ASN A 73 3.80 -14.59 -27.64
C ASN A 73 2.92 -13.41 -27.20
N PHE A 74 1.87 -13.13 -27.97
CA PHE A 74 0.98 -11.98 -27.71
C PHE A 74 -0.08 -12.27 -26.65
N ILE A 75 -0.42 -11.23 -25.89
CA ILE A 75 -1.54 -11.24 -24.96
C ILE A 75 -2.84 -11.37 -25.76
N LYS A 76 -3.57 -12.46 -25.49
CA LYS A 76 -4.94 -12.62 -25.98
C LYS A 76 -5.86 -11.70 -25.17
N ASN A 77 -6.95 -11.28 -25.79
CA ASN A 77 -7.97 -10.49 -25.10
C ASN A 77 -8.45 -11.28 -23.86
N PRO A 78 -8.69 -10.64 -22.70
CA PRO A 78 -9.30 -11.33 -21.57
C PRO A 78 -10.57 -12.04 -22.03
N ASP A 79 -10.70 -13.32 -21.69
CA ASP A 79 -11.83 -14.14 -22.12
C ASP A 79 -13.18 -13.62 -21.55
N SER A 80 -13.12 -12.79 -20.50
CA SER A 80 -14.27 -12.10 -19.91
C SER A 80 -14.46 -10.71 -20.52
N THR A 81 -15.70 -10.46 -20.93
CA THR A 81 -16.17 -9.14 -21.39
C THR A 81 -16.02 -8.11 -20.27
N GLU A 82 -16.31 -8.50 -19.03
CA GLU A 82 -16.22 -7.67 -17.83
C GLU A 82 -14.78 -7.25 -17.52
N LEU A 83 -13.80 -8.17 -17.61
CA LEU A 83 -12.38 -7.83 -17.47
C LEU A 83 -11.94 -6.86 -18.57
N SER A 84 -12.33 -7.13 -19.82
CA SER A 84 -11.98 -6.29 -20.96
C SER A 84 -12.56 -4.87 -20.82
N SER A 85 -13.83 -4.74 -20.42
CA SER A 85 -14.47 -3.44 -20.21
C SER A 85 -13.88 -2.69 -19.03
N PHE A 86 -13.47 -3.40 -17.96
CA PHE A 86 -12.81 -2.77 -16.83
C PHE A 86 -11.42 -2.21 -17.20
N PHE A 87 -10.63 -2.96 -17.99
CA PHE A 87 -9.31 -2.48 -18.41
C PHE A 87 -9.43 -1.25 -19.32
N GLU A 88 -10.44 -1.21 -20.18
CA GLU A 88 -10.75 -0.02 -20.98
C GLU A 88 -11.15 1.16 -20.09
N LEU A 89 -11.99 0.94 -19.07
CA LEU A 89 -12.36 1.97 -18.10
C LEU A 89 -11.12 2.56 -17.41
N ILE A 90 -10.19 1.71 -16.97
CA ILE A 90 -8.93 2.14 -16.35
C ILE A 90 -8.13 3.00 -17.33
N LYS A 91 -7.85 2.47 -18.51
CA LYS A 91 -7.04 3.14 -19.55
C LYS A 91 -7.62 4.49 -19.95
N ASN A 92 -8.93 4.56 -20.17
CA ASN A 92 -9.59 5.79 -20.62
C ASN A 92 -9.58 6.90 -19.57
N ASN A 93 -9.43 6.57 -18.29
CA ASN A 93 -9.32 7.56 -17.23
C ASN A 93 -7.87 7.96 -16.92
N PHE A 94 -6.92 7.03 -17.05
CA PHE A 94 -5.50 7.31 -16.85
C PHE A 94 -4.63 6.27 -17.57
N ASP A 95 -4.02 6.63 -18.69
CA ASP A 95 -3.17 5.73 -19.47
C ASP A 95 -1.70 5.87 -19.07
N VAL A 96 -1.09 4.77 -18.61
CA VAL A 96 0.34 4.72 -18.25
C VAL A 96 1.18 3.94 -19.26
N ALA A 97 0.58 3.42 -20.33
CA ALA A 97 1.24 2.63 -21.36
C ALA A 97 2.03 3.49 -22.37
N LEU A 98 2.65 4.59 -21.92
CA LEU A 98 3.38 5.51 -22.79
C LEU A 98 4.54 4.83 -23.54
N ILE A 99 5.07 3.74 -22.97
CA ILE A 99 6.10 2.90 -23.58
C ILE A 99 5.67 2.29 -24.93
N PHE A 100 4.37 2.12 -25.18
CA PHE A 100 3.83 1.57 -26.43
C PHE A 100 3.61 2.63 -27.53
N HIS A 101 3.73 3.93 -27.20
CA HIS A 101 3.58 5.00 -28.20
C HIS A 101 4.81 5.16 -29.10
N LYS A 102 6.01 4.78 -28.63
CA LYS A 102 7.20 4.68 -29.49
C LYS A 102 7.26 3.27 -30.10
N ASN A 103 7.24 3.16 -31.44
CA ASN A 103 7.20 1.91 -32.21
C ASN A 103 8.51 1.09 -32.10
N ARG A 104 8.83 0.57 -30.91
CA ARG A 104 10.03 -0.27 -30.69
C ARG A 104 9.72 -1.73 -30.35
N PHE A 105 8.46 -2.06 -30.03
CA PHE A 105 7.94 -3.43 -29.90
C PHE A 105 7.65 -4.12 -31.26
N GLY A 106 8.33 -3.70 -32.32
CA GLY A 106 8.07 -4.21 -33.68
C GLY A 106 6.69 -3.84 -34.25
N HIS A 107 6.33 -4.49 -35.37
CA HIS A 107 5.04 -4.28 -36.03
C HIS A 107 3.94 -5.13 -35.36
N LEU A 108 3.29 -4.56 -34.37
CA LEU A 108 2.09 -5.14 -33.76
C LEU A 108 0.86 -4.81 -34.59
N ASN A 109 0.05 -5.81 -34.92
CA ASN A 109 -1.28 -5.56 -35.47
C ASN A 109 -2.14 -4.79 -34.43
N ARG A 110 -3.21 -4.14 -34.90
CA ARG A 110 -4.04 -3.25 -34.07
C ARG A 110 -4.66 -3.96 -32.85
N ILE A 111 -5.06 -5.23 -33.01
CA ILE A 111 -5.71 -6.01 -31.95
C ILE A 111 -4.71 -6.38 -30.86
N ASN A 112 -3.56 -6.92 -31.24
CA ASN A 112 -2.50 -7.30 -30.32
C ASN A 112 -1.99 -6.07 -29.57
N LYS A 113 -1.70 -4.97 -30.28
CA LYS A 113 -1.28 -3.72 -29.64
C LYS A 113 -2.28 -3.22 -28.60
N LYS A 114 -3.58 -3.30 -28.92
CA LYS A 114 -4.65 -2.91 -27.99
C LYS A 114 -4.63 -3.78 -26.73
N ASN A 115 -4.55 -5.10 -26.87
CA ASN A 115 -4.58 -6.02 -25.73
C ASN A 115 -3.36 -5.85 -24.82
N GLU A 116 -2.16 -5.72 -25.41
CA GLU A 116 -0.92 -5.46 -24.67
C GLU A 116 -1.04 -4.18 -23.83
N ILE A 117 -1.54 -3.09 -24.42
CA ILE A 117 -1.72 -1.81 -23.72
C ILE A 117 -2.72 -1.93 -22.57
N LEU A 118 -3.83 -2.66 -22.76
CA LEU A 118 -4.87 -2.81 -21.74
C LEU A 118 -4.34 -3.61 -20.54
N VAL A 119 -3.69 -4.74 -20.79
CA VAL A 119 -3.13 -5.57 -19.72
C VAL A 119 -1.96 -4.88 -19.04
N PHE A 120 -1.08 -4.19 -19.79
CA PHE A 120 -0.02 -3.38 -19.21
C PHE A 120 -0.56 -2.31 -18.25
N ASN A 121 -1.60 -1.58 -18.68
CA ASN A 121 -2.24 -0.57 -17.85
C ASN A 121 -2.78 -1.17 -16.54
N PHE A 122 -3.38 -2.35 -16.60
CA PHE A 122 -3.89 -3.00 -15.40
C PHE A 122 -2.76 -3.52 -14.49
N LEU A 123 -1.86 -4.35 -15.02
CA LEU A 123 -0.80 -5.00 -14.24
C LEU A 123 0.20 -4.00 -13.65
N SER A 124 0.50 -2.90 -14.34
CA SER A 124 1.36 -1.84 -13.80
C SER A 124 0.81 -1.21 -12.52
N ARG A 125 -0.51 -1.22 -12.30
CA ARG A 125 -1.14 -0.74 -11.06
C ARG A 125 -0.98 -1.71 -9.89
N ILE A 126 -0.72 -2.98 -10.18
CA ILE A 126 -0.48 -4.03 -9.19
C ILE A 126 1.01 -4.13 -8.88
N PHE A 127 1.84 -4.33 -9.92
CA PHE A 127 3.27 -4.63 -9.75
C PHE A 127 4.17 -3.40 -9.68
N ILE A 128 3.69 -2.23 -10.14
CA ILE A 128 4.46 -0.99 -10.13
C ILE A 128 3.57 0.16 -9.65
N SER A 129 2.80 -0.08 -8.58
CA SER A 129 1.72 0.80 -8.10
C SER A 129 2.17 2.23 -7.76
N ASP A 130 3.47 2.44 -7.58
CA ASP A 130 4.11 3.73 -7.31
C ASP A 130 4.17 4.68 -8.51
N ILE A 131 4.04 4.18 -9.75
CA ILE A 131 3.98 5.05 -10.94
C ILE A 131 2.68 5.85 -11.02
N ILE A 132 1.68 5.48 -10.20
CA ILE A 132 0.37 6.11 -10.14
C ILE A 132 0.35 7.09 -8.96
N PRO A 133 0.30 8.42 -9.19
CA PRO A 133 0.22 9.39 -8.11
C PRO A 133 -1.05 9.19 -7.25
N ARG A 134 -0.97 9.54 -5.95
CA ARG A 134 -2.09 9.43 -5.00
C ARG A 134 -3.36 10.11 -5.52
N GLU A 135 -3.24 11.31 -6.07
CA GLU A 135 -4.38 12.06 -6.62
C GLU A 135 -5.10 11.30 -7.75
N GLN A 136 -4.34 10.58 -8.59
CA GLN A 136 -4.93 9.75 -9.65
C GLN A 136 -5.61 8.50 -9.09
N LYS A 137 -5.08 7.91 -8.00
CA LYS A 137 -5.75 6.80 -7.29
C LYS A 137 -7.10 7.26 -6.74
N ILE A 138 -7.15 8.43 -6.09
CA ILE A 138 -8.40 9.04 -5.58
C ILE A 138 -9.38 9.32 -6.72
N ARG A 139 -8.91 9.95 -7.80
CA ARG A 139 -9.76 10.26 -8.97
C ARG A 139 -10.35 8.99 -9.59
N LEU A 140 -9.55 7.94 -9.74
CA LEU A 140 -10.03 6.64 -10.25
C LEU A 140 -11.03 6.01 -9.29
N GLY A 141 -10.77 6.03 -7.98
CA GLY A 141 -11.70 5.57 -6.96
C GLY A 141 -13.06 6.30 -7.03
N LYS A 142 -13.04 7.62 -7.20
CA LYS A 142 -14.23 8.43 -7.43
C LYS A 142 -14.94 8.08 -8.74
N THR A 143 -14.20 7.82 -9.82
CA THR A 143 -14.81 7.32 -11.05
C THR A 143 -15.48 5.98 -10.78
N PHE A 144 -14.78 5.03 -10.15
CA PHE A 144 -15.30 3.68 -9.89
C PHE A 144 -16.56 3.72 -9.03
N SER A 145 -16.62 4.55 -7.98
CA SER A 145 -17.79 4.67 -7.10
C SER A 145 -19.08 5.12 -7.80
N ALA A 146 -18.96 5.75 -8.98
CA ALA A 146 -20.06 6.22 -9.82
C ALA A 146 -20.39 5.28 -10.99
N GLN A 147 -19.53 4.31 -11.33
CA GLN A 147 -19.75 3.40 -12.45
C GLN A 147 -20.66 2.22 -12.09
N LYS A 148 -21.45 1.76 -13.07
CA LYS A 148 -22.30 0.56 -12.96
C LYS A 148 -21.57 -0.74 -13.33
N HIS A 149 -20.25 -0.70 -13.42
CA HIS A 149 -19.44 -1.87 -13.77
C HIS A 149 -19.48 -2.91 -12.62
N PRO A 150 -19.60 -4.23 -12.89
CA PRO A 150 -19.71 -5.25 -11.83
C PRO A 150 -18.66 -5.14 -10.72
N TYR A 151 -17.38 -5.01 -11.07
CA TYR A 151 -16.31 -4.82 -10.08
C TYR A 151 -16.44 -3.53 -9.26
N CYS A 152 -16.88 -2.45 -9.88
CA CYS A 152 -17.11 -1.18 -9.19
C CYS A 152 -18.29 -1.29 -8.21
N VAL A 153 -19.40 -1.90 -8.65
CA VAL A 153 -20.58 -2.12 -7.81
C VAL A 153 -20.22 -3.00 -6.61
N LEU A 154 -19.53 -4.12 -6.83
CA LEU A 154 -19.10 -5.01 -5.76
C LEU A 154 -18.13 -4.31 -4.80
N SER A 155 -17.15 -3.56 -5.31
CA SER A 155 -16.21 -2.80 -4.46
C SER A 155 -16.92 -1.79 -3.56
N LYS A 156 -17.97 -1.13 -4.07
CA LYS A 156 -18.76 -0.16 -3.33
C LYS A 156 -19.64 -0.83 -2.28
N ASP A 157 -20.26 -1.97 -2.60
CA ASP A 157 -21.06 -2.73 -1.64
C ASP A 157 -20.17 -3.27 -0.50
N ILE A 158 -18.99 -3.82 -0.83
CA ILE A 158 -18.00 -4.24 0.15
C ILE A 158 -17.61 -3.08 1.07
N TYR A 159 -17.23 -1.93 0.50
CA TYR A 159 -16.86 -0.76 1.29
C TYR A 159 -18.02 -0.29 2.19
N THR A 160 -19.24 -0.23 1.65
CA THR A 160 -20.44 0.21 2.39
C THR A 160 -20.74 -0.72 3.57
N ARG A 161 -20.58 -2.04 3.39
CA ARG A 161 -20.75 -3.01 4.48
C ARG A 161 -19.65 -2.90 5.52
N PHE A 162 -18.41 -2.78 5.05
CA PHE A 162 -17.23 -2.61 5.89
C PHE A 162 -17.32 -1.34 6.75
N SER A 163 -17.71 -0.20 6.18
CA SER A 163 -17.78 1.07 6.91
C SER A 163 -18.81 1.05 8.05
N THR A 164 -19.83 0.19 8.00
CA THR A 164 -20.75 0.00 9.14
C THR A 164 -20.13 -0.70 10.34
N LEU A 165 -18.99 -1.38 10.17
CA LEU A 165 -18.27 -2.04 11.25
C LEU A 165 -17.34 -1.07 11.99
N THR A 166 -16.97 0.04 11.37
CA THR A 166 -15.99 0.98 11.91
C THR A 166 -16.68 2.19 12.51
N SER A 167 -16.34 2.54 13.76
CA SER A 167 -16.78 3.79 14.40
C SER A 167 -16.05 5.03 13.87
N PHE A 168 -14.98 4.83 13.09
CA PHE A 168 -14.19 5.88 12.47
C PHE A 168 -14.86 6.37 11.18
N ALA A 169 -15.24 7.66 11.15
CA ALA A 169 -15.69 8.30 9.92
C ALA A 169 -14.48 8.57 9.02
N LEU A 170 -14.27 7.71 8.01
CA LEU A 170 -13.29 7.97 6.96
C LEU A 170 -13.71 9.20 6.15
N SER A 171 -12.72 9.99 5.74
CA SER A 171 -12.93 11.07 4.78
C SER A 171 -13.33 10.54 3.40
N GLU A 172 -13.96 11.39 2.59
CA GLU A 172 -14.36 11.05 1.22
C GLU A 172 -13.17 10.60 0.35
N GLU A 173 -11.98 11.19 0.55
CA GLU A 173 -10.77 10.75 -0.16
C GLU A 173 -10.34 9.32 0.23
N GLN A 174 -10.42 8.98 1.52
CA GLN A 174 -10.09 7.64 2.01
C GLN A 174 -11.07 6.62 1.45
N GLU A 175 -12.37 6.91 1.43
CA GLU A 175 -13.38 6.08 0.77
C GLU A 175 -12.97 5.75 -0.68
N TYR A 176 -12.62 6.76 -1.47
CA TYR A 176 -12.22 6.55 -2.86
C TYR A 176 -10.94 5.71 -2.99
N ILE A 177 -9.98 5.85 -2.08
CA ILE A 177 -8.80 4.99 -2.04
C ILE A 177 -9.18 3.53 -1.78
N TYR A 178 -10.11 3.27 -0.86
CA TYR A 178 -10.56 1.91 -0.56
C TYR A 178 -11.27 1.30 -1.78
N ILE A 179 -12.20 2.03 -2.39
CA ILE A 179 -12.92 1.60 -3.61
C ILE A 179 -11.94 1.32 -4.76
N TYR A 180 -10.91 2.15 -4.91
CA TYR A 180 -9.84 1.93 -5.89
C TYR A 180 -9.12 0.59 -5.68
N TYR A 181 -8.62 0.33 -4.48
CA TYR A 181 -7.90 -0.93 -4.20
C TYR A 181 -8.81 -2.15 -4.28
N LEU A 182 -10.05 -2.07 -3.77
CA LEU A 182 -11.03 -3.14 -3.88
C LEU A 182 -11.35 -3.47 -5.35
N SER A 183 -11.56 -2.46 -6.19
CA SER A 183 -11.85 -2.69 -7.62
C SER A 183 -10.69 -3.41 -8.33
N LEU A 184 -9.45 -3.06 -7.99
CA LEU A 184 -8.26 -3.71 -8.53
C LEU A 184 -8.11 -5.15 -8.02
N ILE A 185 -8.34 -5.39 -6.74
CA ILE A 185 -8.15 -6.72 -6.16
C ILE A 185 -9.19 -7.73 -6.64
N ILE A 186 -10.45 -7.30 -6.76
CA ILE A 186 -11.56 -8.12 -7.29
C ILE A 186 -11.30 -8.47 -8.76
N SER A 187 -10.86 -7.51 -9.57
CA SER A 187 -10.54 -7.76 -10.97
C SER A 187 -9.30 -8.63 -11.14
N LEU A 188 -8.30 -8.50 -10.24
CA LEU A 188 -7.12 -9.36 -10.22
C LEU A 188 -7.48 -10.81 -9.90
N TYR A 189 -8.33 -11.03 -8.89
CA TYR A 189 -8.84 -12.36 -8.55
C TYR A 189 -9.48 -13.04 -9.78
N ASN A 190 -10.36 -12.31 -10.48
CA ASN A 190 -11.02 -12.79 -11.69
C ASN A 190 -10.06 -13.00 -12.87
N LEU A 191 -9.00 -12.20 -12.98
CA LEU A 191 -7.98 -12.36 -14.03
C LEU A 191 -7.16 -13.64 -13.83
N ILE A 192 -6.79 -13.95 -12.58
CA ILE A 192 -5.92 -15.08 -12.25
C ILE A 192 -6.70 -16.40 -12.16
N GLY A 193 -7.93 -16.35 -11.62
CA GLY A 193 -8.78 -17.52 -11.44
C GLY A 193 -8.13 -18.58 -10.56
N ASP A 194 -8.17 -19.85 -10.98
CA ASP A 194 -7.82 -21.00 -10.14
C ASP A 194 -6.36 -21.02 -9.60
N ALA A 195 -5.42 -20.29 -10.20
CA ALA A 195 -4.05 -20.17 -9.67
C ALA A 195 -3.88 -19.03 -8.68
N PHE A 196 -4.97 -18.40 -8.25
CA PHE A 196 -4.91 -17.26 -7.37
C PHE A 196 -4.14 -17.56 -6.08
N LEU A 197 -4.34 -18.74 -5.47
CA LEU A 197 -3.59 -19.17 -4.30
C LEU A 197 -2.08 -19.22 -4.54
N SER A 198 -1.66 -19.90 -5.61
CA SER A 198 -0.24 -19.98 -5.98
C SER A 198 0.35 -18.61 -6.30
N PHE A 199 -0.45 -17.72 -6.89
CA PHE A 199 -0.05 -16.34 -7.12
C PHE A 199 0.14 -15.59 -5.80
N VAL A 200 -0.83 -15.63 -4.88
CA VAL A 200 -0.71 -14.95 -3.58
C VAL A 200 0.49 -15.45 -2.80
N ASP A 201 0.68 -16.76 -2.70
CA ASP A 201 1.80 -17.39 -1.97
C ASP A 201 3.17 -16.94 -2.47
N LEU A 202 3.27 -16.57 -3.75
CA LEU A 202 4.51 -16.14 -4.39
C LEU A 202 4.67 -14.63 -4.42
N TYR A 203 3.58 -13.85 -4.60
CA TYR A 203 3.64 -12.42 -4.94
C TYR A 203 3.31 -11.51 -3.77
N ILE A 204 2.37 -11.93 -2.95
CA ILE A 204 1.97 -11.16 -1.78
C ILE A 204 2.86 -11.70 -0.67
N PRO A 205 3.77 -10.88 -0.09
CA PRO A 205 4.49 -11.31 1.09
C PRO A 205 3.44 -11.85 2.04
N LYS A 206 3.54 -13.13 2.45
CA LYS A 206 2.64 -13.69 3.45
C LYS A 206 2.58 -12.64 4.53
N LEU A 207 1.41 -12.05 4.75
CA LEU A 207 1.26 -10.95 5.67
C LEU A 207 1.68 -11.51 7.03
N THR A 208 2.95 -11.34 7.38
CA THR A 208 3.47 -11.43 8.75
C THR A 208 3.05 -10.18 9.52
N ILE A 209 1.97 -9.52 9.09
CA ILE A 209 1.07 -8.88 10.03
C ILE A 209 0.39 -10.06 10.71
N TYR A 210 0.96 -10.48 11.83
CA TYR A 210 0.33 -11.36 12.79
C TYR A 210 -1.07 -10.80 13.06
N LEU A 211 -2.10 -11.27 12.33
CA LEU A 211 -3.42 -11.31 12.91
C LEU A 211 -3.23 -12.14 14.17
N PRO A 212 -3.46 -11.58 15.38
CA PRO A 212 -3.50 -12.42 16.56
C PRO A 212 -4.42 -13.61 16.26
N LYS A 213 -4.14 -14.79 16.83
CA LYS A 213 -5.00 -15.99 16.64
C LYS A 213 -6.49 -15.76 16.98
N LYS A 214 -6.83 -14.60 17.55
CA LYS A 214 -8.16 -14.02 17.67
C LYS A 214 -8.09 -12.54 17.31
N ASP A 215 -8.48 -12.19 16.10
CA ASP A 215 -8.70 -10.80 15.70
C ASP A 215 -10.20 -10.62 15.48
N ASN A 216 -10.88 -10.09 16.49
CA ASN A 216 -12.34 -9.92 16.47
C ASN A 216 -12.79 -9.04 15.29
N LEU A 217 -11.95 -8.11 14.85
CA LEU A 217 -12.25 -7.22 13.74
C LEU A 217 -12.12 -7.96 12.40
N ALA A 218 -11.07 -8.76 12.21
CA ALA A 218 -10.94 -9.59 11.02
C ALA A 218 -12.11 -10.58 10.90
N ASP A 219 -12.50 -11.21 12.01
CA ASP A 219 -13.67 -12.12 12.05
C ASP A 219 -14.97 -11.37 11.71
N ALA A 220 -15.19 -10.18 12.29
CA ALA A 220 -16.35 -9.35 11.99
C ALA A 220 -16.41 -8.90 10.51
N ILE A 221 -15.26 -8.56 9.90
CA ILE A 221 -15.17 -8.23 8.47
C ILE A 221 -15.56 -9.46 7.64
N LYS A 222 -15.02 -10.65 7.94
CA LYS A 222 -15.35 -11.89 7.23
C LYS A 222 -16.85 -12.19 7.31
N GLU A 223 -17.42 -12.19 8.51
CA GLU A 223 -18.86 -12.46 8.71
C GLU A 223 -19.75 -11.49 7.94
N LYS A 224 -19.39 -10.20 7.91
CA LYS A 224 -20.17 -9.16 7.22
C LYS A 224 -20.13 -9.30 5.70
N LEU A 225 -19.03 -9.81 5.16
CA LEU A 225 -18.78 -9.90 3.72
C LEU A 225 -19.08 -11.29 3.12
N ALA A 226 -19.09 -12.35 3.91
CA ALA A 226 -19.43 -13.72 3.47
C ALA A 226 -20.74 -13.82 2.65
N PRO A 227 -21.81 -13.04 2.93
CA PRO A 227 -23.04 -13.10 2.12
C PRO A 227 -22.93 -12.58 0.68
N ILE A 228 -21.84 -11.89 0.33
CA ILE A 228 -21.65 -11.28 -1.00
C ILE A 228 -20.38 -11.77 -1.72
N ILE A 229 -19.56 -12.58 -1.06
CA ILE A 229 -18.35 -13.18 -1.61
C ILE A 229 -18.39 -14.68 -1.28
N ASP A 230 -18.74 -15.48 -2.28
CA ASP A 230 -18.93 -16.93 -2.10
C ASP A 230 -17.61 -17.70 -1.93
N ASP A 231 -16.53 -17.20 -2.54
CA ASP A 231 -15.23 -17.85 -2.52
C ASP A 231 -14.42 -17.47 -1.28
N GLU A 232 -14.02 -18.47 -0.50
CA GLU A 232 -13.33 -18.28 0.79
C GLU A 232 -11.96 -17.60 0.63
N HIS A 233 -11.21 -17.91 -0.42
CA HIS A 233 -9.89 -17.32 -0.66
C HIS A 233 -10.00 -15.86 -1.12
N HIS A 234 -10.99 -15.56 -1.95
CA HIS A 234 -11.31 -14.19 -2.34
C HIS A 234 -11.75 -13.36 -1.12
N LEU A 235 -12.60 -13.93 -0.27
CA LEU A 235 -13.05 -13.30 0.98
C LEU A 235 -11.87 -13.02 1.92
N GLU A 236 -11.00 -14.00 2.12
CA GLU A 236 -9.83 -13.87 2.97
C GLU A 236 -8.89 -12.75 2.48
N MET A 237 -8.64 -12.68 1.17
CA MET A 237 -7.84 -11.61 0.59
C MET A 237 -8.46 -10.24 0.83
N ILE A 238 -9.77 -10.08 0.57
CA ILE A 238 -10.47 -8.81 0.77
C ILE A 238 -10.45 -8.41 2.25
N CYS A 239 -10.66 -9.37 3.15
CA CYS A 239 -10.55 -9.15 4.59
C CYS A 239 -9.16 -8.64 4.97
N ASN A 240 -8.11 -9.30 4.50
CA ASN A 240 -6.72 -8.92 4.79
C ASN A 240 -6.38 -7.52 4.23
N LEU A 241 -6.86 -7.19 3.03
CA LEU A 241 -6.71 -5.86 2.44
C LEU A 241 -7.39 -4.80 3.32
N LEU A 242 -8.67 -4.99 3.64
CA LEU A 242 -9.45 -4.04 4.44
C LEU A 242 -8.87 -3.86 5.84
N HIS A 243 -8.47 -4.96 6.47
CA HIS A 243 -7.83 -4.95 7.77
C HIS A 243 -6.52 -4.15 7.75
N SER A 244 -5.66 -4.40 6.75
CA SER A 244 -4.39 -3.68 6.57
C SER A 244 -4.59 -2.19 6.31
N LEU A 245 -5.53 -1.84 5.43
CA LEU A 245 -5.87 -0.45 5.15
C LEU A 245 -6.38 0.25 6.41
N LEU A 246 -7.31 -0.37 7.15
CA LEU A 246 -7.87 0.20 8.37
C LEU A 246 -6.82 0.40 9.46
N HIS A 247 -5.94 -0.58 9.64
CA HIS A 247 -4.85 -0.49 10.60
C HIS A 247 -3.93 0.70 10.29
N SER A 248 -3.70 1.02 9.01
CA SER A 248 -2.91 2.18 8.60
C SER A 248 -3.57 3.54 8.92
N GLU A 249 -4.88 3.56 9.14
CA GLU A 249 -5.63 4.78 9.51
C GLU A 249 -5.59 5.03 11.03
N LYS A 250 -5.12 4.07 11.85
CA LYS A 250 -4.98 4.25 13.30
C LYS A 250 -3.92 5.30 13.59
N ASN A 251 -4.32 6.39 14.23
CA ASN A 251 -3.44 7.49 14.64
C ASN A 251 -3.57 7.75 16.14
N PRO A 252 -3.02 6.86 17.01
CA PRO A 252 -3.13 7.06 18.44
C PRO A 252 -2.33 8.29 18.89
N LYS A 253 -2.86 8.96 19.90
CA LYS A 253 -2.23 10.13 20.50
C LYS A 253 -1.54 9.77 21.81
N ILE A 254 -0.28 10.17 21.94
CA ILE A 254 0.53 10.02 23.14
C ILE A 254 0.51 11.32 23.92
N TYR A 255 0.15 11.23 25.19
CA TYR A 255 0.14 12.34 26.12
C TYR A 255 1.37 12.28 27.02
N ILE A 256 2.15 13.37 27.00
CA ILE A 256 3.37 13.48 27.80
C ILE A 256 3.16 14.56 28.85
N TYR A 257 3.37 14.22 30.12
CA TYR A 257 3.38 15.18 31.22
C TYR A 257 4.82 15.55 31.56
N LEU A 258 5.10 16.84 31.72
CA LEU A 258 6.43 17.36 32.05
C LEU A 258 6.46 17.89 33.48
N GLN A 259 7.33 17.33 34.31
CA GLN A 259 7.53 17.72 35.70
C GLN A 259 9.01 18.01 35.95
N MET A 260 9.43 19.24 35.62
CA MET A 260 10.81 19.69 35.81
C MET A 260 10.87 20.67 36.98
N THR A 261 11.81 20.45 37.90
CA THR A 261 11.97 21.22 39.13
C THR A 261 13.37 21.85 39.28
N LYS A 262 14.39 21.26 38.66
CA LYS A 262 15.79 21.67 38.77
C LYS A 262 16.19 22.70 37.71
N ASP A 263 15.55 22.66 36.54
CA ASP A 263 15.82 23.58 35.43
C ASP A 263 14.51 24.28 35.00
N PHE A 264 14.41 25.58 35.28
CA PHE A 264 13.24 26.41 34.98
C PHE A 264 12.99 26.58 33.47
N THR A 265 13.99 26.33 32.63
CA THR A 265 13.86 26.39 31.16
C THR A 265 13.49 25.05 30.55
N ALA A 266 13.60 23.95 31.31
CA ALA A 266 13.51 22.62 30.75
C ALA A 266 12.17 22.31 30.11
N ILE A 267 11.04 22.72 30.72
CA ILE A 267 9.71 22.50 30.16
C ILE A 267 9.59 23.14 28.76
N TYR A 268 10.06 24.37 28.61
CA TYR A 268 10.04 25.07 27.32
C TYR A 268 10.91 24.36 26.27
N VAL A 269 12.15 24.00 26.65
CA VAL A 269 13.09 23.32 25.75
C VAL A 269 12.56 21.96 25.30
N ILE A 270 12.05 21.15 26.24
CA ILE A 270 11.51 19.82 25.96
C ILE A 270 10.29 19.91 25.05
N LYS A 271 9.35 20.82 25.35
CA LYS A 271 8.15 21.01 24.53
C LYS A 271 8.49 21.41 23.09
N ASN A 272 9.40 22.36 22.92
CA ASN A 272 9.83 22.79 21.58
C ASN A 272 10.52 21.66 20.82
N ARG A 273 11.43 20.92 21.47
CA ARG A 273 12.13 19.81 20.83
C ARG A 273 11.17 18.69 20.43
N LEU A 274 10.25 18.29 21.30
CA LEU A 274 9.22 17.30 20.97
C LEU A 274 8.35 17.77 19.80
N SER A 275 7.93 19.03 19.76
CA SER A 275 7.14 19.57 18.64
C SER A 275 7.92 19.67 17.32
N SER A 276 9.26 19.74 17.39
CA SER A 276 10.12 19.73 16.20
C SER A 276 10.37 18.31 15.66
N LEU A 277 10.32 17.30 16.54
CA LEU A 277 10.54 15.90 16.19
C LEU A 277 9.24 15.18 15.78
N TYR A 278 8.11 15.59 16.34
CA TYR A 278 6.83 14.91 16.19
C TYR A 278 5.73 15.90 15.83
N ASN A 279 4.75 15.44 15.04
CA ASN A 279 3.56 16.23 14.78
C ASN A 279 2.69 16.35 16.05
N ASN A 280 1.91 17.44 16.15
CA ASN A 280 1.03 17.69 17.30
C ASN A 280 -0.21 16.78 17.34
N ASN A 281 -0.44 16.01 16.28
CA ASN A 281 -1.55 15.08 16.18
C ASN A 281 -1.25 13.79 16.97
N ASN A 282 -0.01 13.30 16.90
CA ASN A 282 0.41 12.03 17.48
C ASN A 282 1.02 12.21 18.88
N ILE A 283 1.56 13.39 19.19
CA ILE A 283 2.10 13.71 20.53
C ILE A 283 1.50 15.01 21.04
N SER A 284 1.14 15.04 22.32
CA SER A 284 0.79 16.29 22.98
C SER A 284 1.30 16.35 24.41
N VAL A 285 1.93 17.48 24.73
CA VAL A 285 2.29 17.80 26.11
C VAL A 285 1.02 18.21 26.84
N THR A 286 0.66 17.47 27.90
CA THR A 286 -0.54 17.70 28.72
C THR A 286 -0.17 18.32 30.07
N SER A 287 -1.06 19.16 30.61
CA SER A 287 -0.99 19.63 31.99
C SER A 287 -1.76 18.73 32.96
N ASP A 288 -2.46 17.71 32.45
CA ASP A 288 -3.26 16.77 33.22
C ASP A 288 -2.48 15.47 33.39
N TYR A 289 -1.96 15.25 34.60
CA TYR A 289 -1.20 14.04 34.97
C TYR A 289 -2.02 12.76 34.74
N SER A 290 -3.34 12.79 34.93
CA SER A 290 -4.19 11.60 34.84
C SER A 290 -4.25 11.01 33.43
N LYS A 291 -4.15 11.87 32.41
CA LYS A 291 -4.21 11.49 30.99
C LYS A 291 -2.86 11.12 30.40
N ALA A 292 -1.77 11.26 31.16
CA ALA A 292 -0.42 11.06 30.66
C ALA A 292 -0.08 9.59 30.48
N ASP A 293 0.46 9.25 29.32
CA ASP A 293 1.05 7.95 29.03
C ASP A 293 2.51 7.88 29.51
N ILE A 294 3.20 9.03 29.40
CA ILE A 294 4.61 9.20 29.77
C ILE A 294 4.73 10.42 30.67
N ILE A 295 5.49 10.27 31.76
CA ILE A 295 5.86 11.35 32.67
C ILE A 295 7.35 11.58 32.52
N VAL A 296 7.76 12.78 32.11
CA VAL A 296 9.18 13.17 32.05
C VAL A 296 9.49 14.04 33.26
N THR A 297 10.47 13.62 34.07
CA THR A 297 10.83 14.35 35.29
C THR A 297 12.34 14.36 35.55
N ASP A 298 12.82 15.38 36.26
CA ASP A 298 14.19 15.49 36.77
C ASP A 298 14.33 15.07 38.25
N THR A 299 13.28 14.47 38.80
CA THR A 299 13.23 13.96 40.18
C THR A 299 12.90 12.47 40.20
N LEU A 300 13.26 11.80 41.29
CA LEU A 300 12.88 10.41 41.50
C LEU A 300 11.41 10.34 41.92
N GLU A 301 10.57 9.82 41.04
CA GLU A 301 9.15 9.60 41.30
C GLU A 301 8.87 8.09 41.39
N LYS A 302 7.90 7.70 42.24
CA LYS A 302 7.48 6.30 42.31
C LYS A 302 6.77 5.93 41.01
N ALA A 303 7.09 4.74 40.47
CA ALA A 303 6.38 4.20 39.33
C ALA A 303 4.87 4.10 39.64
N THR A 304 4.05 4.67 38.77
CA THR A 304 2.60 4.50 38.83
C THR A 304 2.17 3.39 37.87
N PRO A 305 1.20 2.53 38.26
CA PRO A 305 0.66 1.53 37.35
C PRO A 305 0.14 2.20 36.07
N ASN A 306 0.44 1.62 34.91
CA ASN A 306 0.00 2.06 33.58
C ASN A 306 0.58 3.40 33.06
N LYS A 307 1.59 3.99 33.72
CA LYS A 307 2.31 5.16 33.19
C LYS A 307 3.80 4.88 33.13
N HIS A 308 4.45 5.40 32.09
CA HIS A 308 5.89 5.30 31.96
C HIS A 308 6.56 6.54 32.57
N VAL A 309 7.23 6.38 33.71
CA VAL A 309 8.01 7.46 34.33
C VAL A 309 9.42 7.44 33.76
N PHE A 310 9.81 8.52 33.10
CA PHE A 310 11.12 8.71 32.47
C PHE A 310 11.91 9.81 33.18
N TYR A 311 13.14 9.50 33.55
CA TYR A 311 14.03 10.42 34.23
C TYR A 311 14.94 11.15 33.23
N LEU A 312 14.86 12.49 33.21
CA LEU A 312 15.71 13.35 32.40
C LEU A 312 16.48 14.32 33.31
N ASP A 313 17.75 14.05 33.51
CA ASP A 313 18.66 14.83 34.36
C ASP A 313 19.02 16.19 33.75
N SER A 314 19.15 16.26 32.43
CA SER A 314 19.51 17.47 31.69
C SER A 314 18.89 17.48 30.31
N THR A 315 18.39 18.65 29.88
CA THR A 315 17.89 18.85 28.51
C THR A 315 18.97 18.74 27.43
N ARG A 316 20.25 18.73 27.82
CA ARG A 316 21.41 18.56 26.92
C ARG A 316 21.90 17.12 26.83
N ASN A 317 21.37 16.21 27.66
CA ASN A 317 21.77 14.81 27.64
C ASN A 317 21.16 14.09 26.43
N MET A 318 21.93 13.94 25.36
CA MET A 318 21.45 13.36 24.10
C MET A 318 21.17 11.86 24.19
N GLU A 319 21.90 11.12 25.02
CA GLU A 319 21.64 9.70 25.27
C GLU A 319 20.25 9.51 25.88
N ARG A 320 19.91 10.31 26.90
CA ARG A 320 18.56 10.33 27.48
C ARG A 320 17.49 10.78 26.49
N TRP A 321 17.80 11.69 25.57
CA TRP A 321 16.86 12.03 24.50
C TRP A 321 16.59 10.85 23.58
N THR A 322 17.61 10.07 23.20
CA THR A 322 17.43 8.85 22.40
C THR A 322 16.54 7.83 23.12
N GLU A 323 16.76 7.62 24.42
CA GLU A 323 15.89 6.77 25.25
C GLU A 323 14.44 7.25 25.26
N LEU A 324 14.21 8.54 25.52
CA LEU A 324 12.87 9.13 25.53
C LEU A 324 12.17 8.93 24.17
N THR A 325 12.87 9.15 23.06
CA THR A 325 12.28 8.93 21.72
C THR A 325 11.92 7.47 21.47
N THR A 326 12.70 6.53 22.02
CA THR A 326 12.42 5.09 21.92
C THR A 326 11.17 4.73 22.72
N ILE A 327 11.06 5.22 23.96
CA ILE A 327 9.88 5.01 24.82
C ILE A 327 8.61 5.55 24.16
N ILE A 328 8.68 6.72 23.56
CA ILE A 328 7.57 7.31 22.80
C ILE A 328 7.16 6.39 21.65
N GLN A 329 8.12 5.87 20.88
CA GLN A 329 7.83 4.96 19.76
C GLN A 329 7.22 3.64 20.24
N ASP A 330 7.71 3.07 21.34
CA ASP A 330 7.18 1.83 21.91
C ASP A 330 5.74 2.04 22.40
N LYS A 331 5.47 3.14 23.11
CA LYS A 331 4.11 3.50 23.55
C LYS A 331 3.17 3.74 22.37
N PHE A 332 3.67 4.30 21.26
CA PHE A 332 2.89 4.46 20.04
C PHE A 332 2.45 3.09 19.49
N ARG A 333 3.39 2.15 19.38
CA ARG A 333 3.13 0.78 18.89
C ARG A 333 2.17 0.02 19.79
N GLU A 334 2.35 0.10 21.11
CA GLU A 334 1.42 -0.49 22.07
C GLU A 334 -0.01 0.01 21.86
N LYS A 335 -0.21 1.32 21.69
CA LYS A 335 -1.54 1.89 21.46
C LYS A 335 -2.16 1.52 20.11
N ILE A 336 -1.35 1.37 19.06
CA ILE A 336 -1.82 0.89 17.76
C ILE A 336 -2.41 -0.53 17.88
N ASN A 337 -1.74 -1.39 18.65
CA ASN A 337 -2.12 -2.79 18.85
C ASN A 337 -3.25 -2.95 19.88
N LEU A 338 -3.30 -2.12 20.93
CA LEU A 338 -4.38 -2.16 21.94
C LEU A 338 -5.74 -1.70 21.40
N GLY A 339 -5.78 -0.94 20.30
CA GLY A 339 -7.01 -0.60 19.60
C GLY A 339 -7.65 -1.76 18.83
N GLU A 340 -7.34 -3.01 19.18
CA GLU A 340 -7.96 -4.26 18.72
C GLU A 340 -9.14 -4.69 19.63
N GLU A 341 -9.32 -4.01 20.77
CA GLU A 341 -10.52 -4.16 21.60
C GLU A 341 -11.62 -3.20 21.07
N LEU A 342 -12.44 -3.71 20.15
CA LEU A 342 -13.78 -3.17 19.87
C LEU A 342 -14.80 -3.76 20.85
#